data_AF-A0A3D2UFF8-F1
#
_entry.id   AF-A0A3D2UFF8-F1
#
_cell.length_a   1.000
_cell.length_b   1.000
_cell.length_c   1.000
_cell.angle_alpha   90.00
_cell.angle_beta   90.00
_cell.angle_gamma   90.00
#
_symmetry.space_group_name_H-M   'P 1'
#
loop_
_entity.id
_entity.type
_entity.pdbx_description
1 polymer ?
#
loop_
_entity_poly.entity_id
_entity_poly.type
_entity_poly.pdbx_seq_one_letter_code
_entity_poly.pdbx_strand_id
1 'polypeptide(L)'
;HSGCAVATVLASGGYPGSYAKGKPIYLPTELESDDMVLFHAGTAGTADALVTSGGRVLAVTAVAKTFAEAAEASRAGASQIGFEGAFYRADIGWRERVRVDLPPEGETV
;
A
#
# COMPACT_ATOMS: atom_id res chain seq x y z
N HIS A 1 5.70 -4.56 -21.22
CA HIS A 1 6.09 -3.73 -20.06
C HIS A 1 7.14 -4.48 -19.26
N SER A 2 8.31 -3.87 -19.04
CA SER A 2 9.35 -4.38 -18.15
C SER A 2 9.42 -3.46 -16.92
N GLY A 3 8.70 -3.82 -15.87
CA GLY A 3 8.63 -3.07 -14.62
C GLY A 3 8.08 -3.96 -13.50
N CYS A 4 8.37 -3.59 -12.26
CA CYS A 4 7.87 -4.27 -11.06
C CYS A 4 6.71 -3.47 -10.48
N ALA A 5 5.75 -4.16 -9.86
CA ALA A 5 4.65 -3.53 -9.13
C ALA A 5 4.55 -4.11 -7.72
N VAL A 6 4.36 -3.25 -6.72
CA VAL A 6 4.16 -3.65 -5.32
C VAL A 6 2.99 -2.88 -4.74
N ALA A 7 2.13 -3.59 -4.00
CA ALA A 7 0.94 -3.02 -3.38
C ALA A 7 1.03 -3.07 -1.84
N THR A 8 0.91 -1.91 -1.20
CA THR A 8 0.81 -1.78 0.26
C THR A 8 -0.65 -1.57 0.66
N VAL A 9 -1.19 -2.48 1.46
CA VAL A 9 -2.59 -2.44 1.92
C VAL A 9 -2.69 -1.73 3.26
N LEU A 10 -3.58 -0.74 3.36
CA LEU A 10 -4.01 -0.12 4.60
C LEU A 10 -5.25 -0.83 5.15
N ALA A 11 -5.22 -1.17 6.43
CA ALA A 11 -6.28 -1.87 7.14
C ALA A 11 -6.80 -1.08 8.36
N SER A 12 -8.05 -1.34 8.73
CA SER A 12 -8.70 -0.79 9.93
C SER A 12 -8.19 -1.44 11.20
N GLY A 13 -7.96 -0.63 12.24
CA GLY A 13 -7.54 -1.10 13.56
C GLY A 13 -8.44 -2.21 14.09
N GLY A 14 -7.81 -3.31 14.52
CA GLY A 14 -8.50 -4.53 14.98
C GLY A 14 -8.65 -5.62 13.92
N TYR A 15 -8.43 -5.33 12.63
CA TYR A 15 -8.36 -6.36 11.58
C TYR A 15 -7.23 -7.38 11.88
N PRO A 16 -7.45 -8.70 11.69
CA PRO A 16 -8.60 -9.36 11.07
C PRO A 16 -9.77 -9.69 12.02
N GLY A 17 -9.70 -9.27 13.29
CA GLY A 17 -10.79 -9.41 14.26
C GLY A 17 -11.84 -8.30 14.12
N SER A 18 -12.39 -7.84 15.24
CA SER A 18 -13.39 -6.77 15.27
C SER A 18 -12.76 -5.41 14.97
N TYR A 19 -13.37 -4.64 14.07
CA TYR A 19 -12.93 -3.29 13.70
C TYR A 19 -14.13 -2.35 13.56
N ALA A 20 -13.91 -1.06 13.81
CA ALA A 20 -14.91 -0.02 13.59
C ALA A 20 -14.99 0.38 12.11
N LYS A 21 -16.17 0.85 11.69
CA LYS A 21 -16.41 1.47 10.38
C LYS A 21 -16.77 2.95 10.55
N GLY A 22 -16.86 3.68 9.43
CA GLY A 22 -17.28 5.08 9.40
C GLY A 22 -16.20 6.06 9.83
N LYS A 23 -14.94 5.62 9.95
CA LYS A 23 -13.82 6.52 10.26
C LYS A 23 -13.46 7.37 9.04
N PRO A 24 -13.39 8.71 9.14
CA PRO A 24 -12.97 9.57 8.05
C PRO A 24 -11.59 9.18 7.52
N ILE A 25 -11.45 9.19 6.20
CA ILE A 25 -10.21 8.91 5.49
C ILE A 25 -9.63 10.23 4.99
N TYR A 26 -8.44 10.57 5.46
CA TYR A 26 -7.58 11.58 4.84
C TYR A 26 -6.87 10.95 3.64
N LEU A 27 -7.14 11.49 2.45
CA LEU A 27 -6.54 11.10 1.19
C LEU A 27 -5.89 12.32 0.53
N PRO A 28 -4.56 12.33 0.28
CA PRO A 28 -3.92 13.41 -0.46
C PRO A 28 -4.44 13.48 -1.91
N THR A 29 -4.69 14.70 -2.41
CA THR A 29 -5.20 14.92 -3.78
C THR A 29 -4.22 14.48 -4.86
N GLU A 30 -2.92 14.61 -4.62
CA GLU A 30 -1.84 14.35 -5.59
C GLU A 30 -1.17 12.98 -5.37
N LEU A 31 -1.88 12.01 -4.78
CA LEU A 31 -1.31 10.70 -4.51
C LEU A 31 -1.21 9.83 -5.78
N GLU A 32 -2.19 9.91 -6.67
CA GLU A 32 -2.22 9.12 -7.89
C GLU A 32 -1.35 9.74 -9.00
N SER A 33 -0.67 8.89 -9.75
CA SER A 33 0.14 9.25 -10.92
C SER A 33 0.24 8.04 -11.87
N ASP A 34 0.90 8.20 -13.02
CA ASP A 34 1.11 7.07 -13.95
C ASP A 34 1.82 5.87 -13.31
N ASP A 35 2.66 6.12 -12.28
CA ASP A 35 3.42 5.12 -11.55
C ASP A 35 2.85 4.80 -10.16
N MET A 36 1.71 5.41 -9.75
CA MET A 36 1.08 5.17 -8.46
C MET A 36 -0.45 5.12 -8.58
N VAL A 37 -1.03 3.96 -8.29
CA VAL A 37 -2.47 3.72 -8.37
C VAL A 37 -3.05 3.44 -6.99
N LEU A 38 -4.16 4.10 -6.66
CA LEU A 38 -4.89 3.88 -5.43
C LEU A 38 -6.13 3.03 -5.68
N PHE A 39 -6.18 1.85 -5.05
CA PHE A 39 -7.34 0.97 -5.12
C PHE A 39 -8.20 1.08 -3.86
N HIS A 40 -9.48 1.43 -4.06
CA HIS A 40 -10.50 1.40 -3.03
C HIS A 40 -10.97 -0.03 -2.78
N ALA A 41 -11.01 -0.44 -1.51
CA ALA A 41 -11.60 -1.71 -1.07
C ALA A 41 -12.73 -1.42 -0.08
N GLY A 42 -12.45 -1.48 1.22
CA GLY A 42 -13.41 -1.18 2.28
C GLY A 42 -13.56 0.32 2.51
N THR A 43 -13.99 1.08 1.51
CA THR A 43 -14.33 2.51 1.62
C THR A 43 -15.77 2.79 1.25
N ALA A 44 -16.37 3.85 1.78
CA ALA A 44 -17.66 4.36 1.37
C ALA A 44 -17.63 5.90 1.30
N GLY A 45 -18.39 6.49 0.38
CA GLY A 45 -18.65 7.93 0.38
C GLY A 45 -19.88 8.26 1.24
N THR A 46 -19.81 9.34 2.01
CA THR A 46 -20.96 9.98 2.65
C THR A 46 -21.21 11.34 2.00
N ALA A 47 -22.21 12.09 2.48
CA ALA A 47 -22.43 13.46 2.01
C ALA A 47 -21.22 14.39 2.24
N ASP A 48 -20.45 14.11 3.30
CA ASP A 48 -19.42 15.02 3.80
C ASP A 48 -17.99 14.49 3.63
N ALA A 49 -17.79 13.17 3.48
CA ALA A 49 -16.45 12.58 3.48
C ALA A 49 -16.35 11.17 2.88
N LEU A 50 -15.12 10.79 2.53
CA LEU A 50 -14.74 9.39 2.34
C LEU A 50 -14.50 8.73 3.71
N VAL A 51 -15.06 7.55 3.95
CA VAL A 51 -14.95 6.83 5.23
C VAL A 51 -14.59 5.36 5.06
N THR A 52 -14.04 4.75 6.11
CA THR A 52 -13.80 3.29 6.19
C THR A 52 -15.11 2.50 6.23
N SER A 53 -15.15 1.35 5.58
CA SER A 53 -16.33 0.47 5.48
C SER A 53 -16.00 -1.04 5.53
N GLY A 54 -14.72 -1.40 5.64
CA GLY A 54 -14.25 -2.79 5.72
C GLY A 54 -12.88 -2.92 6.39
N GLY A 55 -12.45 -4.16 6.66
CA GLY A 55 -11.19 -4.41 7.38
C GLY A 55 -9.95 -4.08 6.55
N ARG A 56 -9.93 -4.43 5.27
CA ARG A 56 -8.96 -3.91 4.29
C ARG A 56 -9.59 -2.70 3.60
N VAL A 57 -8.95 -1.54 3.66
CA VAL A 57 -9.56 -0.25 3.33
C VAL A 57 -9.09 0.24 1.97
N LEU A 58 -7.77 0.39 1.80
CA LEU A 58 -7.14 0.93 0.59
C LEU A 58 -5.90 0.09 0.25
N ALA A 59 -5.51 0.08 -1.03
CA ALA A 59 -4.22 -0.44 -1.45
C ALA A 59 -3.52 0.59 -2.34
N VAL A 60 -2.31 1.00 -1.93
CA VAL A 60 -1.44 1.86 -2.74
C VAL A 60 -0.50 0.96 -3.53
N THR A 61 -0.61 0.99 -4.85
CA THR A 61 0.25 0.22 -5.74
C THR A 61 1.18 1.16 -6.47
N ALA A 62 2.49 0.91 -6.35
CA ALA A 62 3.48 1.64 -7.13
C ALA A 62 4.10 0.73 -8.19
N VAL A 63 4.40 1.32 -9.34
CA VAL A 63 5.12 0.70 -10.45
C VAL A 63 6.48 1.38 -10.57
N ALA A 64 7.54 0.59 -10.72
CA ALA A 64 8.89 1.12 -10.88
C ALA A 64 9.77 0.17 -11.71
N LYS A 65 11.00 0.59 -12.01
CA LYS A 65 11.96 -0.22 -12.78
C LYS A 65 12.42 -1.43 -11.99
N THR A 66 12.63 -1.26 -10.67
CA THR A 66 13.07 -2.32 -9.77
C THR A 66 12.02 -2.66 -8.72
N PHE A 67 12.11 -3.87 -8.16
CA PHE A 67 11.25 -4.30 -7.06
C PHE A 67 11.42 -3.43 -5.81
N ALA A 68 12.67 -3.07 -5.48
CA ALA A 68 12.99 -2.25 -4.30
C ALA A 68 12.36 -0.85 -4.40
N GLU A 69 12.45 -0.20 -5.56
CA GLU A 69 11.82 1.10 -5.82
C GLU A 69 10.29 1.01 -5.72
N ALA A 70 9.67 0.00 -6.31
CA ALA A 70 8.21 -0.18 -6.24
C ALA A 70 7.74 -0.44 -4.80
N ALA A 71 8.48 -1.26 -4.03
CA ALA A 71 8.17 -1.53 -2.64
C ALA A 71 8.28 -0.26 -1.78
N GLU A 72 9.34 0.52 -1.95
CA GLU A 72 9.54 1.78 -1.24
C GLU A 72 8.49 2.82 -1.59
N ALA A 73 8.21 3.02 -2.89
CA ALA A 73 7.23 3.98 -3.36
C ALA A 73 5.81 3.64 -2.88
N SER A 74 5.40 2.36 -2.94
CA SER A 74 4.07 1.95 -2.46
C SER A 74 3.90 2.20 -0.96
N ARG A 75 4.96 1.95 -0.17
CA ARG A 75 4.98 2.21 1.27
C ARG A 75 4.97 3.70 1.59
N ALA A 76 5.74 4.50 0.85
CA ALA A 76 5.76 5.96 0.99
C ALA A 76 4.39 6.57 0.67
N GLY A 77 3.74 6.11 -0.41
CA GLY A 77 2.37 6.52 -0.74
C GLY A 77 1.36 6.12 0.35
N ALA A 78 1.44 4.87 0.86
CA ALA A 78 0.58 4.42 1.95
C ALA A 78 0.76 5.25 3.23
N SER A 79 1.97 5.71 3.54
CA SER A 79 2.25 6.51 4.73
C SER A 79 1.61 7.90 4.73
N GLN A 80 1.17 8.38 3.56
CA GLN A 80 0.50 9.68 3.43
C GLN A 80 -1.02 9.60 3.65
N ILE A 81 -1.59 8.39 3.69
CA ILE A 81 -3.02 8.16 3.92
C ILE A 81 -3.26 7.99 5.42
N GLY A 82 -4.29 8.65 5.94
CA GLY A 82 -4.61 8.61 7.38
C GLY A 82 -6.08 8.27 7.64
N PHE A 83 -6.32 7.40 8.61
CA PHE A 83 -7.61 7.26 9.29
C PHE A 83 -7.37 6.67 10.69
N GLU A 84 -8.34 6.83 11.58
CA GLU A 84 -8.21 6.34 12.96
C GLU A 84 -7.96 4.82 12.98
N GLY A 85 -6.86 4.41 13.61
CA GLY A 85 -6.45 3.01 13.72
C GLY A 85 -5.88 2.42 12.42
N ALA A 86 -5.55 3.22 11.41
CA ALA A 86 -4.90 2.75 10.20
C ALA A 86 -3.58 2.04 10.52
N PHE A 87 -3.36 0.89 9.89
CA PHE A 87 -2.06 0.24 9.89
C PHE A 87 -1.80 -0.46 8.55
N TYR A 88 -0.52 -0.68 8.26
CA TYR A 88 -0.05 -1.45 7.12
C TYR A 88 1.28 -2.12 7.50
N ARG A 89 1.66 -3.15 6.74
CA ARG A 89 2.95 -3.81 6.91
C ARG A 89 4.06 -3.01 6.23
N ALA A 90 5.17 -2.80 6.92
CA ALA A 90 6.35 -2.10 6.38
C ALA A 90 7.29 -3.01 5.57
N ASP A 91 7.04 -4.32 5.58
CA ASP A 91 7.90 -5.37 5.03
C ASP A 91 7.25 -6.09 3.83
N ILE A 92 6.31 -5.45 3.13
CA ILE A 92 5.73 -6.03 1.92
C ILE A 92 6.87 -6.32 0.92
N GLY A 93 6.96 -7.59 0.52
CA GLY A 93 7.97 -8.01 -0.44
C GLY A 93 9.38 -8.25 0.12
N TRP A 94 9.62 -8.18 1.44
CA TRP A 94 10.98 -8.24 1.99
C TRP A 94 11.80 -9.46 1.54
N ARG A 95 11.16 -10.64 1.44
CA ARG A 95 11.82 -11.88 0.99
C ARG A 95 12.22 -11.81 -0.48
N GLU A 96 11.36 -11.20 -1.29
CA GLU A 96 11.64 -11.04 -2.71
C GLU A 96 12.73 -10.01 -2.92
N ARG A 97 12.70 -8.89 -2.18
CA ARG A 97 13.79 -7.91 -2.18
C ARG A 97 15.15 -8.57 -1.93
N VAL A 98 15.24 -9.41 -0.89
CA VAL A 98 16.47 -10.18 -0.61
C VAL A 98 16.84 -11.09 -1.79
N ARG A 99 15.88 -11.74 -2.44
CA ARG A 99 16.14 -12.62 -3.57
C ARG A 99 16.66 -11.88 -4.82
N VAL A 100 16.05 -10.75 -5.19
CA VAL A 100 16.46 -9.99 -6.39
C VAL A 100 17.73 -9.17 -6.17
N ASP A 101 18.04 -8.81 -4.92
CA ASP A 101 19.30 -8.13 -4.58
C ASP A 101 20.50 -9.11 -4.48
N LEU A 102 20.26 -10.42 -4.44
CA LEU A 102 21.32 -11.43 -4.48
C LEU A 102 21.77 -11.69 -5.92
N PRO A 103 23.09 -11.79 -6.18
CA PRO A 103 23.57 -12.25 -7.48
C PRO A 103 23.01 -13.65 -7.78
N PRO A 104 22.79 -13.99 -9.06
CA PRO A 104 22.35 -15.32 -9.43
C PRO A 104 23.33 -16.37 -8.90
N GLU A 105 22.81 -17.51 -8.42
CA GLU A 105 23.63 -18.63 -7.94
C GLU A 105 24.65 -19.03 -9.02
N GLY A 106 25.94 -18.80 -8.77
CA GLY A 106 27.04 -19.19 -9.66
C GLY A 106 28.05 -18.08 -10.00
N GLU A 107 27.78 -16.82 -9.69
CA GLU A 107 28.78 -15.73 -9.80
C GLU A 107 29.43 -15.45 -8.44
N THR A 108 30.58 -16.08 -8.19
CA THR A 108 31.50 -15.64 -7.13
C THR A 108 32.19 -14.34 -7.53
N VAL A 109 32.23 -13.39 -6.59
CA VAL A 109 33.04 -12.16 -6.64
C VAL A 109 34.53 -12.48 -6.78
#